data_AF-A0A0P6W5Z3-F1
#
_entry.id   AF-A0A0P6W5Z3-F1
#
_cell.length_a   1.000
_cell.length_b   1.000
_cell.length_c   1.000
_cell.angle_alpha   90.00
_cell.angle_beta   90.00
_cell.angle_gamma   90.00
#
_symmetry.space_group_name_H-M   'P 1'
#
loop_
_entity.id
_entity.type
_entity.pdbx_description
1 polymer ?
#
loop_
_entity_poly.entity_id
_entity_poly.type
_entity_poly.pdbx_seq_one_letter_code
_entity_poly.pdbx_strand_id
1 'polypeptide(L)'
;MKTFKLTRKNMADLLLSLNGTTSRTPHQALYDVWGDLHKDELPPILQKILKPAKGEVGFSLKEIVSLGNLIEFTNFPQSTVQNWVKRDVRGLIGSPQLGKKYTTEQAAMLFIVEDLKATLDFGSIRKVLTLVFNNIEDRTDDIVNPTDLYLAYASVFDQIHHRSLPSIKTADGSVNEHIDDFIKEECRVMLETFDGIAEDNLSKVLNVMIVSVLTVQAGFYQAVTKKYVMDALA
;
A
#
# COMPACT_ATOMS: atom_id res chain seq x y z
N MET A 1 24.08 9.83 -0.49
CA MET A 1 22.90 10.19 -1.31
C MET A 1 21.72 10.33 -0.38
N LYS A 2 20.90 11.38 -0.50
CA LYS A 2 19.59 11.40 0.15
C LYS A 2 18.79 10.23 -0.44
N THR A 3 18.36 9.31 0.41
CA THR A 3 17.60 8.14 -0.04
C THR A 3 16.21 8.62 -0.43
N PHE A 4 15.86 8.47 -1.71
CA PHE A 4 14.53 8.84 -2.20
C PHE A 4 13.48 7.91 -1.58
N LYS A 5 12.55 8.46 -0.79
CA LYS A 5 11.54 7.69 -0.05
C LYS A 5 10.15 8.33 -0.14
N LEU A 6 9.15 7.49 -0.37
CA LEU A 6 7.73 7.78 -0.47
C LEU A 6 7.01 7.31 0.80
N THR A 7 6.03 8.08 1.28
CA THR A 7 5.03 7.49 2.17
C THR A 7 4.21 6.46 1.41
N ARG A 8 3.56 5.53 2.14
CA ARG A 8 2.64 4.56 1.51
C ARG A 8 1.53 5.25 0.75
N LYS A 9 0.99 6.34 1.29
CA LYS A 9 -0.04 7.15 0.65
C LYS A 9 0.47 7.75 -0.66
N ASN A 10 1.69 8.30 -0.68
CA ASN A 10 2.26 8.85 -1.92
C ASN A 10 2.51 7.76 -2.97
N MET A 11 2.90 6.54 -2.55
CA MET A 11 3.00 5.41 -3.48
C MET A 11 1.63 5.01 -4.03
N ALA A 12 0.59 4.96 -3.19
CA ALA A 12 -0.77 4.66 -3.63
C ALA A 12 -1.30 5.70 -4.63
N ASP A 13 -1.11 6.99 -4.33
CA ASP A 13 -1.41 8.11 -5.24
C ASP A 13 -0.67 7.97 -6.58
N LEU A 14 0.60 7.56 -6.54
CA LEU A 14 1.38 7.31 -7.76
C LEU A 14 0.77 6.17 -8.58
N LEU A 15 0.41 5.03 -7.97
CA LEU A 15 -0.23 3.93 -8.70
C LEU A 15 -1.58 4.35 -9.32
N LEU A 16 -2.39 5.10 -8.58
CA LEU A 16 -3.67 5.65 -9.05
C LEU A 16 -3.52 6.73 -10.14
N SER A 17 -2.40 7.43 -10.19
CA SER A 17 -2.12 8.33 -11.32
C SER A 17 -1.72 7.58 -12.60
N LEU A 18 -1.33 6.30 -12.47
CA LEU A 18 -0.83 5.46 -13.57
C LEU A 18 -1.89 4.55 -14.20
N ASN A 19 -2.96 4.25 -13.47
CA ASN A 19 -4.10 3.49 -14.00
C ASN A 19 -5.02 4.35 -14.90
N GLY A 20 -4.83 5.68 -14.92
CA GLY A 20 -5.60 6.61 -15.73
C GLY A 20 -7.04 6.83 -15.26
N THR A 21 -7.43 6.34 -14.08
CA THR A 21 -8.77 6.55 -13.50
C THR A 21 -8.90 7.91 -12.84
N THR A 22 -7.78 8.55 -12.50
CA THR A 22 -7.73 9.88 -11.89
C THR A 22 -7.34 10.96 -12.89
N SER A 23 -7.80 12.19 -12.67
CA SER A 23 -7.38 13.36 -13.46
C SER A 23 -5.94 13.80 -13.16
N ARG A 24 -5.33 13.25 -12.10
CA ARG A 24 -3.99 13.58 -11.61
C ARG A 24 -2.95 12.77 -12.39
N THR A 25 -1.99 13.47 -12.99
CA THR A 25 -0.90 12.83 -13.71
C THR A 25 0.19 12.29 -12.76
N PRO A 26 0.98 11.28 -13.18
CA PRO A 26 2.11 10.79 -12.37
C PRO A 26 3.14 11.87 -12.06
N HIS A 27 3.28 12.85 -12.96
CA HIS A 27 4.16 13.99 -12.73
C HIS A 27 3.65 14.86 -11.58
N GLN A 28 2.35 15.18 -11.56
CA GLN A 28 1.72 15.93 -10.46
C GLN A 28 1.81 15.15 -9.14
N ALA A 29 1.53 13.84 -9.16
CA ALA A 29 1.61 13.00 -7.98
C ALA A 29 3.00 13.02 -7.31
N LEU A 30 4.07 13.00 -8.10
CA LEU A 30 5.44 13.13 -7.56
C LEU A 30 5.80 14.58 -7.22
N TYR A 31 5.32 15.56 -7.99
CA TYR A 31 5.62 16.98 -7.74
C TYR A 31 5.10 17.43 -6.37
N ASP A 32 3.90 16.99 -5.97
CA ASP A 32 3.31 17.37 -4.68
C ASP A 32 4.11 16.86 -3.47
N VAL A 33 5.00 15.88 -3.67
CA VAL A 33 5.83 15.29 -2.61
C VAL A 33 7.19 15.97 -2.48
N TRP A 34 7.80 16.38 -3.59
CA TRP A 34 9.18 16.94 -3.56
C TRP A 34 9.36 18.31 -4.22
N GLY A 35 8.32 18.90 -4.80
CA GLY A 35 8.43 20.14 -5.57
C GLY A 35 9.23 19.93 -6.86
N ASP A 36 10.31 20.70 -7.03
CA ASP A 36 11.13 20.66 -8.25
C ASP A 36 11.79 19.28 -8.47
N LEU A 37 11.30 18.56 -9.48
CA LEU A 37 11.78 17.24 -9.86
C LEU A 37 12.98 17.37 -10.83
N HIS A 38 14.19 17.43 -10.29
CA HIS A 38 15.40 17.28 -11.11
C HIS A 38 15.56 15.83 -11.59
N LYS A 39 15.41 15.62 -12.90
CA LYS A 39 15.34 14.29 -13.51
C LYS A 39 16.55 13.39 -13.22
N ASP A 40 17.73 13.99 -13.07
CA ASP A 40 18.98 13.27 -12.82
C ASP A 40 19.11 12.74 -11.38
N GLU A 41 18.28 13.25 -10.45
CA GLU A 41 18.24 12.82 -9.06
C GLU A 41 17.18 11.73 -8.80
N LEU A 42 16.29 11.50 -9.78
CA LEU A 42 15.22 10.51 -9.64
C LEU A 42 15.75 9.08 -9.79
N PRO A 43 15.27 8.13 -8.98
CA PRO A 43 15.50 6.71 -9.20
C PRO A 43 15.11 6.29 -10.64
N PRO A 44 15.86 5.38 -11.29
CA PRO A 44 15.62 5.01 -12.69
C PRO A 44 14.19 4.55 -13.00
N ILE A 45 13.53 3.92 -12.02
CA ILE A 45 12.14 3.48 -12.15
C ILE A 45 11.17 4.67 -12.28
N LEU A 46 11.37 5.75 -11.52
CA LEU A 46 10.53 6.94 -11.61
C LEU A 46 10.80 7.70 -12.91
N GLN A 47 12.06 7.78 -13.35
CA GLN A 47 12.40 8.34 -14.65
C GLN A 47 11.71 7.60 -15.80
N LYS A 48 11.53 6.28 -15.69
CA LYS A 48 10.81 5.46 -16.67
C LYS A 48 9.31 5.75 -16.63
N ILE A 49 8.71 5.80 -15.44
CA ILE A 49 7.27 5.99 -15.23
C ILE A 49 6.80 7.38 -15.67
N LEU A 50 7.65 8.40 -15.51
CA LEU A 50 7.37 9.76 -15.95
C LEU A 50 7.46 9.97 -17.47
N LYS A 51 7.96 8.99 -18.23
CA LYS A 51 7.95 9.09 -19.69
C LYS A 51 6.52 8.90 -20.18
N PRO A 52 6.06 9.69 -21.18
CA PRO A 52 4.76 9.48 -21.79
C PRO A 52 4.63 8.04 -22.28
N ALA A 53 3.76 7.26 -21.65
CA ALA A 53 3.43 5.92 -22.08
C ALA A 53 2.20 5.98 -23.00
N LYS A 54 2.20 5.17 -24.07
CA LYS A 54 0.98 4.93 -24.86
C LYS A 54 0.29 3.69 -24.28
N GLY A 55 -0.90 3.87 -23.71
CA GLY A 55 -1.70 2.79 -23.12
C GLY A 55 -1.37 2.50 -21.65
N GLU A 56 -1.90 1.39 -21.14
CA GLU A 56 -1.78 0.98 -19.73
C GLU A 56 -0.33 0.74 -19.29
N VAL A 57 -0.02 1.17 -18.08
CA VAL A 57 1.34 1.07 -17.51
C VAL A 57 1.52 -0.27 -16.81
N GLY A 58 2.34 -1.14 -17.41
CA GLY A 58 2.76 -2.40 -16.79
C GLY A 58 4.18 -2.38 -16.20
N PHE A 59 4.39 -3.20 -15.16
CA PHE A 59 5.67 -3.39 -14.47
C PHE A 59 6.21 -4.80 -14.60
N SER A 60 7.50 -4.94 -14.86
CA SER A 60 8.20 -6.20 -14.55
C SER A 60 8.34 -6.37 -13.04
N LEU A 61 8.57 -7.60 -12.57
CA LEU A 61 8.74 -7.86 -11.14
C LEU A 61 9.91 -7.06 -10.52
N LYS A 62 10.99 -6.87 -11.27
CA LYS A 62 12.14 -6.04 -10.86
C LYS A 62 11.74 -4.58 -10.65
N GLU A 63 10.80 -4.08 -11.44
CA GLU A 63 10.32 -2.71 -11.36
C GLU A 63 9.37 -2.54 -10.18
N ILE A 64 8.49 -3.50 -9.91
CA ILE A 64 7.69 -3.54 -8.67
C ILE A 64 8.61 -3.56 -7.45
N VAL A 65 9.67 -4.37 -7.49
CA VAL A 65 10.68 -4.41 -6.43
C VAL A 65 11.40 -3.07 -6.27
N SER A 66 11.72 -2.41 -7.38
CA SER A 66 12.34 -1.09 -7.33
C SER A 66 11.39 -0.05 -6.71
N LEU A 67 10.10 -0.05 -7.09
CA LEU A 67 9.07 0.80 -6.49
C LEU A 67 8.85 0.50 -5.01
N GLY A 68 8.67 -0.77 -4.64
CA GLY A 68 8.44 -1.19 -3.26
C GLY A 68 9.56 -0.75 -2.32
N ASN A 69 10.81 -0.78 -2.79
CA ASN A 69 11.96 -0.27 -2.02
C ASN A 69 12.04 1.27 -1.92
N LEU A 70 11.22 2.02 -2.66
CA LEU A 70 11.05 3.46 -2.44
C LEU A 70 10.04 3.76 -1.32
N ILE A 71 9.20 2.80 -0.91
CA ILE A 71 8.28 2.99 0.20
C ILE A 71 9.10 3.09 1.50
N GLU A 72 8.64 3.93 2.43
CA GLU A 72 9.21 4.03 3.77
C GLU A 72 8.97 2.75 4.60
N PHE A 73 9.95 2.40 5.45
CA PHE A 73 9.90 1.25 6.35
C PHE A 73 9.71 -0.12 5.67
N THR A 74 9.82 -0.21 4.34
CA THR A 74 9.77 -1.46 3.59
C THR A 74 11.17 -1.92 3.19
N ASN A 75 11.33 -3.23 3.09
CA ASN A 75 12.46 -3.86 2.41
C ASN A 75 11.90 -4.95 1.53
N PHE A 76 12.08 -4.83 0.22
CA PHE A 76 11.44 -5.68 -0.77
C PHE A 76 12.51 -6.48 -1.55
N PRO A 77 13.09 -7.58 -1.00
CA PRO A 77 14.12 -8.33 -1.70
C PRO A 77 13.58 -9.03 -2.95
N GLN A 78 14.30 -8.90 -4.06
CA GLN A 78 13.92 -9.47 -5.36
C GLN A 78 13.64 -10.99 -5.29
N SER A 79 14.46 -11.76 -4.57
CA SER A 79 14.28 -13.21 -4.42
C SER A 79 13.03 -13.56 -3.63
N THR A 80 12.73 -12.79 -2.59
CA THR A 80 11.54 -12.95 -1.76
C THR A 80 10.28 -12.74 -2.58
N VAL A 81 10.17 -11.61 -3.30
CA VAL A 81 8.99 -11.32 -4.13
C VAL A 81 8.83 -12.33 -5.27
N GLN A 82 9.93 -12.84 -5.83
CA GLN A 82 9.87 -13.94 -6.81
C GLN A 82 9.24 -15.20 -6.24
N ASN A 83 9.57 -15.58 -5.01
CA ASN A 83 8.97 -16.74 -4.35
C ASN A 83 7.47 -16.52 -4.09
N TRP A 84 7.09 -15.29 -3.76
CA TRP A 84 5.70 -14.93 -3.48
C TRP A 84 4.81 -15.13 -4.71
N VAL A 85 5.19 -14.55 -5.84
CA VAL A 85 4.39 -14.66 -7.08
C VAL A 85 4.40 -16.08 -7.67
N LYS A 86 5.44 -16.88 -7.38
CA LYS A 86 5.53 -18.27 -7.86
C LYS A 86 4.78 -19.27 -6.97
N ARG A 87 4.70 -19.01 -5.67
CA ARG A 87 4.22 -19.99 -4.69
C ARG A 87 3.29 -19.39 -3.65
N ASP A 88 3.76 -18.42 -2.88
CA ASP A 88 3.12 -18.10 -1.59
C ASP A 88 1.77 -17.36 -1.74
N VAL A 89 1.67 -16.46 -2.73
CA VAL A 89 0.45 -15.69 -3.04
C VAL A 89 0.07 -15.76 -4.51
N ARG A 90 0.55 -16.79 -5.22
CA ARG A 90 0.24 -17.01 -6.65
C ARG A 90 -1.27 -17.02 -6.92
N GLY A 91 -2.04 -17.64 -6.03
CA GLY A 91 -3.50 -17.69 -6.11
C GLY A 91 -4.22 -16.36 -5.84
N LEU A 92 -3.51 -15.35 -5.35
CA LEU A 92 -4.05 -13.99 -5.17
C LEU A 92 -3.61 -13.05 -6.29
N ILE A 93 -2.34 -13.09 -6.71
CA ILE A 93 -1.80 -12.12 -7.68
C ILE A 93 -2.01 -12.58 -9.13
N GLY A 94 -1.83 -13.87 -9.38
CA GLY A 94 -1.86 -14.45 -10.73
C GLY A 94 -0.65 -14.16 -11.60
N SER A 95 -0.75 -14.56 -12.86
CA SER A 95 0.24 -14.25 -13.89
C SER A 95 0.15 -12.77 -14.32
N PRO A 96 1.22 -12.20 -14.88
CA PRO A 96 1.18 -10.89 -15.51
C PRO A 96 -0.01 -10.74 -16.47
N GLN A 97 -0.78 -9.65 -16.34
CA GLN A 97 -1.98 -9.42 -17.17
C GLN A 97 -1.70 -8.53 -18.39
N LEU A 98 -0.62 -7.75 -18.39
CA LEU A 98 -0.20 -6.90 -19.52
C LEU A 98 0.96 -7.55 -20.28
N GLY A 99 0.65 -8.67 -20.94
CA GLY A 99 1.62 -9.51 -21.63
C GLY A 99 2.61 -10.15 -20.67
N LYS A 100 3.83 -9.61 -20.57
CA LYS A 100 4.87 -10.07 -19.60
C LYS A 100 5.00 -9.17 -18.38
N LYS A 101 4.05 -8.23 -18.19
CA LYS A 101 4.08 -7.21 -17.14
C LYS A 101 2.83 -7.27 -16.27
N TYR A 102 3.02 -6.97 -15.00
CA TYR A 102 1.95 -6.87 -14.01
C TYR A 102 1.31 -5.48 -14.08
N THR A 103 0.01 -5.39 -13.79
CA THR A 103 -0.72 -4.11 -13.74
C THR A 103 -0.38 -3.31 -12.48
N THR A 104 -0.93 -2.09 -12.38
CA THR A 104 -0.95 -1.26 -11.16
C THR A 104 -1.63 -1.96 -10.00
N GLU A 105 -2.72 -2.66 -10.24
CA GLU A 105 -3.50 -3.40 -9.22
C GLU A 105 -2.69 -4.60 -8.72
N GLN A 106 -2.03 -5.33 -9.62
CA GLN A 106 -1.14 -6.43 -9.24
C GLN A 106 0.08 -5.94 -8.43
N ALA A 107 0.61 -4.76 -8.75
CA ALA A 107 1.66 -4.13 -7.94
C ALA A 107 1.14 -3.71 -6.56
N ALA A 108 -0.05 -3.09 -6.48
CA ALA A 108 -0.70 -2.73 -5.23
C ALA A 108 -0.93 -3.96 -4.34
N MET A 109 -1.47 -5.06 -4.89
CA MET A 109 -1.64 -6.31 -4.13
C MET A 109 -0.32 -6.82 -3.54
N LEU A 110 0.81 -6.71 -4.27
CA LEU A 110 2.12 -7.10 -3.73
C LEU A 110 2.59 -6.20 -2.60
N PHE A 111 2.29 -4.89 -2.64
CA PHE A 111 2.57 -3.97 -1.54
C PHE A 111 1.68 -4.25 -0.33
N ILE A 112 0.41 -4.59 -0.55
CA ILE A 112 -0.49 -5.03 0.53
C ILE A 112 0.03 -6.31 1.19
N VAL A 113 0.53 -7.27 0.41
CA VAL A 113 1.13 -8.50 0.97
C VAL A 113 2.38 -8.19 1.80
N GLU A 114 3.22 -7.24 1.40
CA GLU A 114 4.37 -6.76 2.21
C GLU A 114 3.91 -6.23 3.56
N ASP A 115 2.92 -5.35 3.54
CA ASP A 115 2.44 -4.68 4.74
C ASP A 115 1.80 -5.67 5.71
N LEU A 116 0.95 -6.58 5.22
CA LEU A 116 0.35 -7.64 6.03
C LEU A 116 1.39 -8.61 6.59
N LYS A 117 2.52 -8.81 5.90
CA LYS A 117 3.58 -9.72 6.32
C LYS A 117 4.34 -9.28 7.56
N ALA A 118 4.19 -8.03 8.00
CA ALA A 118 4.75 -7.57 9.26
C ALA A 118 4.23 -8.38 10.47
N THR A 119 3.00 -8.91 10.38
CA THR A 119 2.34 -9.63 11.49
C THR A 119 1.76 -10.98 11.07
N LEU A 120 1.34 -11.15 9.82
CA LEU A 120 0.57 -12.33 9.38
C LEU A 120 1.42 -13.34 8.60
N ASP A 121 1.09 -14.63 8.72
CA ASP A 121 1.59 -15.67 7.81
C ASP A 121 0.84 -15.67 6.46
N PHE A 122 1.38 -16.34 5.45
CA PHE A 122 0.75 -16.37 4.11
C PHE A 122 -0.63 -17.04 4.06
N GLY A 123 -0.89 -18.03 4.91
CA GLY A 123 -2.21 -18.65 5.01
C GLY A 123 -3.24 -17.65 5.53
N SER A 124 -2.88 -16.88 6.55
CA SER A 124 -3.70 -15.80 7.08
C SER A 124 -3.89 -14.66 6.06
N ILE A 125 -2.82 -14.23 5.37
CA ILE A 125 -2.91 -13.22 4.31
C ILE A 125 -3.87 -13.64 3.20
N ARG A 126 -3.79 -14.90 2.73
CA ARG A 126 -4.72 -15.41 1.71
C ARG A 126 -6.17 -15.33 2.19
N LYS A 127 -6.45 -15.76 3.41
CA LYS A 127 -7.81 -15.68 3.97
C LYS A 127 -8.31 -14.25 4.06
N VAL A 128 -7.49 -13.31 4.55
CA VAL A 128 -7.86 -11.89 4.70
C VAL A 128 -8.11 -11.27 3.33
N LEU A 129 -7.20 -11.44 2.38
CA LEU A 129 -7.32 -10.81 1.07
C LEU A 129 -8.44 -11.43 0.21
N THR A 130 -8.72 -12.73 0.33
CA THR A 130 -9.86 -13.35 -0.36
C THR A 130 -11.22 -12.87 0.16
N LEU A 131 -11.29 -12.15 1.28
CA LEU A 131 -12.54 -11.49 1.70
C LEU A 131 -12.93 -10.31 0.80
N VAL A 132 -11.99 -9.77 0.03
CA VAL A 132 -12.18 -8.57 -0.81
C VAL A 132 -11.70 -8.74 -2.25
N PHE A 133 -10.74 -9.64 -2.48
CA PHE A 133 -10.24 -10.04 -3.80
C PHE A 133 -10.64 -11.49 -4.06
N ASN A 134 -11.76 -11.68 -4.74
CA ASN A 134 -12.47 -12.95 -4.83
C ASN A 134 -11.77 -13.90 -5.82
N ASN A 135 -12.16 -13.88 -7.10
CA ASN A 135 -11.67 -14.86 -8.05
C ASN A 135 -10.44 -14.35 -8.83
N ILE A 136 -9.41 -15.17 -8.90
CA ILE A 136 -8.21 -14.87 -9.69
C ILE A 136 -8.45 -14.89 -11.20
N GLU A 137 -9.42 -15.70 -11.64
CA GLU A 137 -9.78 -15.88 -13.05
C GLU A 137 -10.81 -14.84 -13.52
N ASP A 138 -11.51 -14.22 -12.58
CA ASP A 138 -12.49 -13.17 -12.83
C ASP A 138 -12.34 -12.07 -11.78
N ARG A 139 -11.77 -10.93 -12.16
CA ARG A 139 -11.59 -9.79 -11.24
C ARG A 139 -12.81 -8.88 -11.14
N THR A 140 -13.84 -9.14 -11.94
CA THR A 140 -15.07 -8.33 -11.90
C THR A 140 -15.92 -8.62 -10.67
N ASP A 141 -15.63 -9.73 -9.98
CA ASP A 141 -16.26 -10.10 -8.72
C ASP A 141 -15.53 -9.55 -7.48
N ASP A 142 -14.40 -8.86 -7.65
CA ASP A 142 -13.68 -8.22 -6.53
C ASP A 142 -14.58 -7.13 -5.90
N ILE A 143 -14.66 -7.13 -4.57
CA ILE A 143 -15.50 -6.18 -3.82
C ILE A 143 -14.91 -4.76 -3.88
N VAL A 144 -13.58 -4.68 -3.96
CA VAL A 144 -12.83 -3.42 -3.97
C VAL A 144 -11.63 -3.56 -4.91
N ASN A 145 -11.32 -2.50 -5.65
CA ASN A 145 -10.10 -2.44 -6.44
C ASN A 145 -8.85 -2.43 -5.52
N PRO A 146 -7.80 -3.22 -5.80
CA PRO A 146 -6.58 -3.24 -5.00
C PRO A 146 -5.87 -1.89 -4.83
N THR A 147 -5.87 -1.01 -5.83
CA THR A 147 -5.26 0.32 -5.69
C THR A 147 -6.06 1.21 -4.74
N ASP A 148 -7.39 1.08 -4.74
CA ASP A 148 -8.28 1.85 -3.87
C ASP A 148 -8.17 1.37 -2.42
N LEU A 149 -8.13 0.04 -2.20
CA LEU A 149 -7.84 -0.51 -0.86
C LEU A 149 -6.50 0.00 -0.35
N TYR A 150 -5.47 -0.05 -1.20
CA TYR A 150 -4.12 0.39 -0.85
C TYR A 150 -4.10 1.87 -0.44
N LEU A 151 -4.72 2.74 -1.24
CA LEU A 151 -4.85 4.16 -0.91
C LEU A 151 -5.61 4.37 0.40
N ALA A 152 -6.70 3.63 0.61
CA ALA A 152 -7.59 3.84 1.73
C ALA A 152 -6.89 3.62 3.07
N TYR A 153 -6.30 2.44 3.28
CA TYR A 153 -5.60 2.19 4.55
C TYR A 153 -4.29 2.96 4.66
N ALA A 154 -3.59 3.22 3.54
CA ALA A 154 -2.38 4.02 3.55
C ALA A 154 -2.67 5.47 3.97
N SER A 155 -3.83 6.01 3.58
CA SER A 155 -4.29 7.33 4.01
C SER A 155 -4.61 7.37 5.49
N VAL A 156 -5.28 6.35 6.04
CA VAL A 156 -5.51 6.25 7.50
C VAL A 156 -4.19 6.18 8.25
N PHE A 157 -3.26 5.32 7.82
CA PHE A 157 -1.92 5.23 8.42
C PHE A 157 -1.16 6.57 8.37
N ASP A 158 -1.18 7.26 7.24
CA ASP A 158 -0.55 8.57 7.07
C ASP A 158 -1.13 9.61 8.03
N GLN A 159 -2.44 9.57 8.28
CA GLN A 159 -3.11 10.44 9.26
C GLN A 159 -2.67 10.16 10.70
N ILE A 160 -2.48 8.89 11.10
CA ILE A 160 -1.97 8.52 12.43
C ILE A 160 -0.60 9.16 12.69
N HIS A 161 0.26 9.19 11.66
CA HIS A 161 1.64 9.66 11.79
C HIS A 161 1.82 11.17 11.64
N HIS A 162 0.90 11.86 10.96
CA HIS A 162 1.03 13.30 10.65
C HIS A 162 -0.01 14.20 11.32
N ARG A 163 -1.14 13.67 11.81
CA ARG A 163 -2.06 14.44 12.65
C ARG A 163 -1.60 14.40 14.10
N SER A 164 -1.73 15.53 14.78
CA SER A 164 -1.64 15.53 16.24
C SER A 164 -2.74 14.63 16.78
N LEU A 165 -2.39 13.65 17.60
CA LEU A 165 -3.37 12.86 18.35
C LEU A 165 -4.35 13.84 19.01
N PRO A 166 -5.67 13.58 18.98
CA PRO A 166 -6.64 14.39 19.69
C PRO A 166 -6.13 14.62 21.11
N SER A 167 -6.08 15.89 21.52
CA SER A 167 -5.60 16.23 22.85
C SER A 167 -6.49 15.44 23.83
N ILE A 168 -5.88 14.52 24.58
CA ILE A 168 -6.52 13.72 25.64
C ILE A 168 -6.92 14.71 26.74
N LYS A 169 -7.99 15.48 26.49
CA LYS A 169 -8.41 16.59 27.34
C LYS A 169 -9.34 16.10 28.45
N THR A 170 -10.03 14.99 28.22
CA THR A 170 -10.89 14.29 29.18
C THR A 170 -11.35 12.98 28.51
N ALA A 171 -10.83 11.82 28.88
CA ALA A 171 -11.43 10.56 28.43
C ALA A 171 -11.02 9.41 29.34
N ASP A 172 -12.01 8.68 29.82
CA ASP A 172 -11.83 7.33 30.35
C ASP A 172 -11.22 6.43 29.26
N GLY A 173 -10.33 5.52 29.64
CA GLY A 173 -9.70 4.55 28.73
C GLY A 173 -8.20 4.74 28.52
N SER A 174 -7.56 3.72 27.98
CA SER A 174 -6.11 3.67 27.71
C SER A 174 -5.75 4.32 26.37
N VAL A 175 -4.49 4.73 26.20
CA VAL A 175 -3.97 5.27 24.92
C VAL A 175 -4.21 4.30 23.74
N ASN A 176 -4.15 3.00 24.00
CA ASN A 176 -4.37 1.98 22.97
C ASN A 176 -5.84 1.92 22.51
N GLU A 177 -6.79 2.08 23.42
CA GLU A 177 -8.22 2.13 23.08
C GLU A 177 -8.52 3.35 22.21
N HIS A 178 -7.93 4.51 22.54
CA HIS A 178 -8.08 5.72 21.74
C HIS A 178 -7.49 5.59 20.32
N ILE A 179 -6.35 4.92 20.17
CA ILE A 179 -5.75 4.68 18.85
C ILE A 179 -6.62 3.71 18.05
N ASP A 180 -7.12 2.65 18.68
CA ASP A 180 -7.99 1.66 18.03
C ASP A 180 -9.31 2.29 17.54
N ASP A 181 -9.94 3.12 18.39
CA ASP A 181 -11.15 3.86 18.02
C ASP A 181 -10.87 4.87 16.91
N PHE A 182 -9.74 5.59 16.97
CA PHE A 182 -9.33 6.49 15.88
C PHE A 182 -9.18 5.75 14.55
N ILE A 183 -8.48 4.60 14.55
CA ILE A 183 -8.31 3.78 13.35
C ILE A 183 -9.66 3.32 12.81
N LYS A 184 -10.55 2.83 13.68
CA LYS A 184 -11.89 2.38 13.29
C LYS A 184 -12.70 3.48 12.64
N GLU A 185 -12.76 4.66 13.24
CA GLU A 185 -13.56 5.76 12.70
C GLU A 185 -12.95 6.33 11.41
N GLU A 186 -11.64 6.50 11.31
CA GLU A 186 -11.01 6.93 10.07
C GLU A 186 -11.18 5.89 8.95
N CYS A 187 -11.13 4.58 9.27
CA CYS A 187 -11.44 3.54 8.28
C CYS A 187 -12.91 3.59 7.83
N ARG A 188 -13.85 3.91 8.71
CA ARG A 188 -15.27 4.09 8.34
C ARG A 188 -15.46 5.29 7.43
N VAL A 189 -14.84 6.43 7.74
CA VAL A 189 -14.88 7.62 6.88
C VAL A 189 -14.30 7.29 5.50
N MET A 190 -13.18 6.57 5.44
CA MET A 190 -12.61 6.15 4.16
C MET A 190 -13.50 5.14 3.42
N LEU A 191 -14.23 4.26 4.14
CA LEU A 191 -15.16 3.30 3.53
C LEU A 191 -16.31 3.99 2.78
N GLU A 192 -16.77 5.15 3.26
CA GLU A 192 -17.81 5.95 2.59
C GLU A 192 -17.37 6.50 1.23
N THR A 193 -16.07 6.52 0.94
CA THR A 193 -15.52 6.97 -0.36
C THR A 193 -15.55 5.90 -1.44
N PHE A 194 -15.84 4.64 -1.09
CA PHE A 194 -15.93 3.56 -2.05
C PHE A 194 -17.32 3.51 -2.67
N ASP A 195 -17.38 3.52 -4.00
CA ASP A 195 -18.62 3.38 -4.75
C ASP A 195 -19.01 1.90 -4.94
N GLY A 196 -20.30 1.60 -4.80
CA GLY A 196 -20.87 0.32 -5.26
C GLY A 196 -20.62 -0.89 -4.37
N ILE A 197 -20.08 -0.73 -3.15
CA ILE A 197 -19.95 -1.84 -2.20
C ILE A 197 -21.33 -2.23 -1.65
N ALA A 198 -21.70 -3.50 -1.77
CA ALA A 198 -22.91 -4.04 -1.18
C ALA A 198 -22.85 -4.02 0.37
N GLU A 199 -24.00 -3.79 1.01
CA GLU A 199 -24.09 -3.60 2.46
C GLU A 199 -23.54 -4.79 3.27
N ASP A 200 -23.73 -6.02 2.77
CA ASP A 200 -23.21 -7.25 3.35
C ASP A 200 -21.68 -7.37 3.29
N ASN A 201 -21.04 -6.62 2.39
CA ASN A 201 -19.59 -6.59 2.21
C ASN A 201 -18.89 -5.43 2.94
N LEU A 202 -19.63 -4.39 3.37
CA LEU A 202 -19.05 -3.24 4.09
C LEU A 202 -18.23 -3.67 5.30
N SER A 203 -18.76 -4.60 6.11
CA SER A 203 -18.06 -5.11 7.30
C SER A 203 -16.77 -5.86 6.95
N LYS A 204 -16.72 -6.56 5.81
CA LYS A 204 -15.52 -7.28 5.35
C LYS A 204 -14.44 -6.29 4.95
N VAL A 205 -14.78 -5.30 4.14
CA VAL A 205 -13.85 -4.27 3.68
C VAL A 205 -13.30 -3.46 4.85
N LEU A 206 -14.17 -3.04 5.78
CA LEU A 206 -13.77 -2.32 6.99
C LEU A 206 -12.74 -3.10 7.80
N ASN A 207 -13.00 -4.39 8.07
CA ASN A 207 -12.09 -5.23 8.83
C ASN A 207 -10.76 -5.45 8.11
N VAL A 208 -10.76 -5.63 6.79
CA VAL A 208 -9.53 -5.75 6.00
C VAL A 208 -8.72 -4.46 6.05
N MET A 209 -9.37 -3.29 5.97
CA MET A 209 -8.71 -1.99 6.12
C MET A 209 -8.06 -1.84 7.50
N ILE A 210 -8.81 -2.09 8.58
CA ILE A 210 -8.29 -2.00 9.96
C ILE A 210 -7.09 -2.94 10.15
N VAL A 211 -7.21 -4.21 9.72
CA VAL A 211 -6.10 -5.17 9.78
C VAL A 211 -4.88 -4.64 9.01
N SER A 212 -5.09 -4.08 7.83
CA SER A 212 -4.01 -3.50 7.02
C SER A 212 -3.33 -2.34 7.74
N VAL A 213 -4.08 -1.37 8.27
CA VAL A 213 -3.52 -0.24 9.06
C VAL A 213 -2.69 -0.76 10.24
N LEU A 214 -3.23 -1.70 11.03
CA LEU A 214 -2.54 -2.23 12.20
C LEU A 214 -1.26 -2.99 11.84
N THR A 215 -1.26 -3.74 10.73
CA THR A 215 -0.05 -4.44 10.26
C THR A 215 1.02 -3.47 9.79
N VAL A 216 0.64 -2.38 9.11
CA VAL A 216 1.57 -1.30 8.75
C VAL A 216 2.15 -0.65 10.01
N GLN A 217 1.30 -0.35 11.01
CA GLN A 217 1.73 0.22 12.28
C GLN A 217 2.73 -0.69 13.01
N ALA A 218 2.48 -2.00 13.03
CA ALA A 218 3.41 -2.98 13.58
C ALA A 218 4.75 -2.99 12.81
N GLY A 219 4.69 -2.96 11.47
CA GLY A 219 5.88 -2.86 10.61
C GLY A 219 6.71 -1.60 10.87
N PHE A 220 6.05 -0.45 11.08
CA PHE A 220 6.70 0.79 11.48
C PHE A 220 7.47 0.62 12.80
N TYR A 221 6.83 0.11 13.85
CA TYR A 221 7.49 -0.08 15.15
C TYR A 221 8.65 -1.09 15.06
N GLN A 222 8.52 -2.15 14.27
CA GLN A 222 9.62 -3.08 14.00
C GLN A 222 10.80 -2.38 13.32
N ALA A 223 10.55 -1.52 12.31
CA ALA A 223 11.59 -0.79 11.61
C ALA A 223 12.30 0.22 12.53
N VAL A 224 11.54 0.96 13.34
CA VAL A 224 12.07 1.90 14.35
C VAL A 224 12.91 1.16 15.39
N THR A 225 12.45 0.01 15.87
CA THR A 225 13.20 -0.83 16.82
C THR A 225 14.54 -1.25 16.23
N LYS A 226 14.57 -1.74 14.98
CA LYS A 226 15.81 -2.11 14.29
C LYS A 226 16.77 -0.94 14.17
N LYS A 227 16.27 0.27 13.90
CA LYS A 227 17.09 1.49 13.88
C LYS A 227 17.75 1.74 15.23
N TYR A 228 16.99 1.72 16.34
CA TYR A 228 17.56 1.90 17.67
C TYR A 228 18.58 0.81 18.05
N VAL A 229 18.37 -0.43 17.61
CA VAL A 229 19.35 -1.51 17.79
C VAL A 229 20.64 -1.19 17.02
N MET A 230 20.55 -0.71 15.78
CA MET A 230 21.73 -0.31 15.01
C MET A 230 22.47 0.86 15.67
N ASP A 231 21.73 1.88 16.12
CA ASP A 231 22.30 3.06 16.78
C ASP A 231 22.97 2.70 18.13
N ALA A 232 22.43 1.72 18.86
CA ALA A 232 23.00 1.24 20.13
C ALA A 232 24.24 0.35 19.95
N LEU A 233 24.45 -0.22 18.76
CA LEU A 233 25.58 -1.11 18.44
C LEU A 233 26.68 -0.41 17.61
N ALA A 234 26.47 0.84 17.20
CA ALA A 234 27.42 1.66 16.45
C ALA A 234 28.44 2.36 17.36
#